data_AF-A0A955FSR2-F1
#
_entry.id   AF-A0A955FSR2-F1
#
_cell.length_a   1.000
_cell.length_b   1.000
_cell.length_c   1.000
_cell.angle_alpha   90.00
_cell.angle_beta   90.00
_cell.angle_gamma   90.00
#
_symmetry.space_group_name_H-M   'P 1'
#
loop_
_entity.id
_entity.type
_entity.pdbx_description
1 polymer ?
#
loop_
_entity_poly.entity_id
_entity_poly.type
_entity_poly.pdbx_seq_one_letter_code
_entity_poly.pdbx_strand_id
1 'polypeptide(L)'
;MNAEIIQFVTFGLVVIALAEISYLVVKLPRQTSNKNRYMFVDTSVLIDGRIVPIIASGFVSDIVAIPRSVIGELQFLADNADPEKRSRARHGLDIVRELQQLEGVNVLIFQDGSKAEEGVDERLLFLAKKHGGA
;
A
#
# COMPACT_ATOMS: atom_id res chain seq x y z
N MET A 1 -54.61 7.62 -8.22
CA MET A 1 -53.46 6.70 -8.16
C MET A 1 -53.30 6.29 -6.70
N ASN A 2 -53.34 4.99 -6.39
CA ASN A 2 -53.47 4.51 -5.01
C ASN A 2 -52.18 4.76 -4.22
N ALA A 3 -52.28 5.21 -2.97
CA ALA A 3 -51.12 5.52 -2.12
C ALA A 3 -50.18 4.31 -1.96
N GLU A 4 -50.75 3.10 -1.88
CA GLU A 4 -50.03 1.82 -1.91
C GLU A 4 -49.13 1.69 -3.15
N ILE A 5 -49.67 1.98 -4.33
CA ILE A 5 -48.92 1.89 -5.60
C ILE A 5 -47.75 2.88 -5.60
N ILE A 6 -47.96 4.08 -5.07
CA ILE A 6 -46.91 5.11 -4.98
C ILE A 6 -45.78 4.64 -4.05
N GLN A 7 -46.10 4.03 -2.91
CA GLN A 7 -45.10 3.52 -1.97
C GLN A 7 -44.26 2.37 -2.55
N PHE A 8 -44.87 1.44 -3.30
CA PHE A 8 -44.11 0.37 -3.94
C PHE A 8 -43.16 0.91 -5.02
N VAL A 9 -43.61 1.88 -5.81
CA VAL A 9 -42.78 2.51 -6.85
C VAL A 9 -41.61 3.26 -6.23
N THR A 10 -41.84 4.05 -5.17
CA THR A 10 -40.75 4.79 -4.52
C THR A 10 -39.74 3.87 -3.87
N PHE A 11 -40.16 2.80 -3.20
CA PHE A 11 -39.25 1.81 -2.63
C PHE A 11 -38.40 1.12 -3.71
N GLY A 12 -39.01 0.75 -4.85
CA GLY A 12 -38.30 0.19 -5.99
C GLY A 12 -37.21 1.12 -6.53
N LEU A 13 -37.54 2.42 -6.70
CA LEU A 13 -36.57 3.42 -7.14
C LEU A 13 -35.42 3.61 -6.15
N VAL A 14 -35.69 3.58 -4.85
CA VAL A 14 -34.65 3.69 -3.81
C VAL A 14 -33.72 2.47 -3.84
N VAL A 15 -34.25 1.26 -3.96
CA VAL A 15 -33.44 0.04 -4.04
C VAL A 15 -32.56 0.05 -5.29
N ILE A 16 -33.10 0.47 -6.43
CA ILE A 16 -32.33 0.61 -7.68
C ILE A 16 -31.21 1.64 -7.52
N ALA A 17 -31.51 2.82 -6.97
CA ALA A 17 -30.52 3.86 -6.74
C ALA A 17 -29.41 3.38 -5.77
N LEU A 18 -29.77 2.69 -4.69
CA LEU A 18 -28.79 2.13 -3.75
C LEU A 18 -27.90 1.06 -4.42
N ALA A 19 -28.47 0.21 -5.26
CA ALA A 19 -27.73 -0.80 -6.00
C ALA A 19 -26.76 -0.15 -7.01
N GLU A 20 -27.20 0.88 -7.75
CA GLU A 20 -26.34 1.64 -8.66
C GLU A 20 -25.21 2.36 -7.92
N ILE A 21 -25.49 3.02 -6.80
CA ILE A 21 -24.47 3.68 -5.98
C ILE A 21 -23.46 2.65 -5.46
N SER A 22 -23.92 1.52 -4.94
CA SER A 22 -23.04 0.44 -4.47
C SER A 22 -22.17 -0.11 -5.60
N TYR A 23 -22.76 -0.37 -6.77
CA TYR A 23 -22.04 -0.83 -7.95
C TYR A 23 -21.00 0.19 -8.42
N LEU A 24 -21.35 1.48 -8.47
CA LEU A 24 -20.43 2.54 -8.83
C LEU A 24 -19.31 2.69 -7.81
N VAL A 25 -19.58 2.62 -6.51
CA VAL A 25 -18.54 2.67 -5.46
C VAL A 25 -17.54 1.53 -5.59
N VAL A 26 -18.01 0.32 -5.91
CA VAL A 26 -17.14 -0.85 -6.14
C VAL A 26 -16.36 -0.72 -7.47
N LYS A 27 -16.96 -0.10 -8.49
CA LYS A 27 -16.38 0.00 -9.84
C LYS A 27 -15.57 1.27 -10.09
N LEU A 28 -15.64 2.26 -9.20
CA LEU A 28 -14.87 3.50 -9.33
C LEU A 28 -13.39 3.11 -9.46
N PRO A 29 -12.74 3.39 -10.60
CA PRO A 29 -11.32 3.16 -10.73
C PRO A 29 -10.65 4.03 -9.66
N ARG A 30 -9.92 3.40 -8.72
CA ARG A 30 -8.95 4.12 -7.87
C ARG A 30 -8.17 5.02 -8.81
N GLN A 31 -8.18 6.34 -8.57
CA GLN A 31 -7.56 7.31 -9.47
C GLN A 31 -6.11 6.89 -9.73
N THR A 32 -5.87 6.21 -10.85
CA THR A 32 -4.53 5.95 -11.34
C THR A 32 -4.10 7.25 -11.98
N SER A 33 -3.52 8.13 -11.16
CA SER A 33 -2.80 9.29 -11.63
C SER A 33 -1.83 8.82 -12.73
N ASN A 34 -1.87 9.52 -13.85
CA ASN A 34 -1.10 9.25 -15.05
C ASN A 34 0.41 9.30 -14.75
N LYS A 35 1.00 8.13 -14.46
CA LYS A 35 2.40 7.67 -14.57
C LYS A 35 2.63 6.63 -13.47
N ASN A 36 3.22 5.47 -13.81
CA ASN A 36 3.74 4.46 -12.88
C ASN A 36 4.80 5.05 -11.93
N ARG A 37 4.41 5.93 -11.02
CA ARG A 37 5.29 6.44 -9.98
C ARG A 37 5.42 5.38 -8.91
N TYR A 38 6.64 5.20 -8.45
CA TYR A 38 6.93 4.37 -7.31
C TYR A 38 6.85 5.23 -6.05
N MET A 39 6.16 4.72 -5.03
CA MET A 39 6.35 5.15 -3.66
C MET A 39 7.36 4.19 -3.04
N PHE A 40 8.60 4.63 -2.85
CA PHE A 40 9.64 3.77 -2.29
C PHE A 40 9.49 3.69 -0.78
N VAL A 41 9.44 2.46 -0.26
CA VAL A 41 9.20 2.21 1.17
C VAL A 41 10.54 2.06 1.89
N ASP A 42 10.71 2.81 2.98
CA ASP A 42 11.88 2.78 3.86
C ASP A 42 11.73 1.78 5.03
N THR A 43 12.86 1.36 5.60
CA THR A 43 13.00 0.52 6.79
C THR A 43 12.22 1.10 7.98
N SER A 44 12.30 2.41 8.22
CA SER A 44 11.63 3.06 9.36
C SER A 44 10.10 2.94 9.29
N VAL A 45 9.54 3.11 8.10
CA VAL A 45 8.10 3.03 7.82
C VAL A 45 7.59 1.59 8.02
N LEU A 46 8.39 0.60 7.62
CA LEU A 46 8.07 -0.81 7.83
C LEU A 46 8.11 -1.20 9.31
N ILE A 47 9.11 -0.73 10.06
CA ILE A 47 9.22 -0.99 11.50
C ILE A 47 8.04 -0.38 12.28
N ASP A 48 7.52 0.76 11.84
CA ASP A 48 6.37 1.41 12.48
C ASP A 48 5.03 0.74 12.12
N GLY A 49 4.86 0.28 10.88
CA GLY A 49 3.72 -0.53 10.46
C GLY A 49 2.44 0.25 10.14
N ARG A 50 2.32 1.53 10.52
CA ARG A 50 1.10 2.33 10.23
C ARG A 50 0.83 2.54 8.74
N ILE A 51 1.79 2.22 7.87
CA ILE A 51 1.62 2.31 6.41
C ILE A 51 0.59 1.31 5.87
N VAL A 52 0.37 0.17 6.54
CA VAL A 52 -0.56 -0.86 6.07
C VAL A 52 -2.00 -0.34 5.97
N PRO A 53 -2.64 0.19 7.03
CA PRO A 53 -4.01 0.71 6.92
C PRO A 53 -4.11 1.90 5.95
N ILE A 54 -3.06 2.70 5.81
CA ILE A 54 -2.99 3.81 4.85
C ILE A 54 -3.06 3.27 3.41
N ILE A 55 -2.26 2.26 3.08
CA ILE A 55 -2.30 1.64 1.75
C ILE A 55 -3.62 0.90 1.54
N ALA A 56 -4.07 0.11 2.51
CA ALA A 56 -5.30 -0.69 2.42
C ALA A 56 -6.54 0.18 2.16
N SER A 57 -6.61 1.38 2.77
CA SER A 57 -7.69 2.34 2.55
C SER A 57 -7.82 2.83 1.11
N GLY A 58 -6.76 2.72 0.30
CA GLY A 58 -6.76 3.14 -1.11
C GLY A 58 -6.45 4.59 -1.36
N PHE A 59 -6.00 5.34 -0.35
CA PHE A 59 -5.53 6.71 -0.52
C PHE A 59 -4.23 6.79 -1.34
N VAL A 60 -3.45 5.70 -1.40
CA VAL A 60 -2.21 5.63 -2.18
C VAL A 60 -2.50 5.15 -3.59
N SER A 61 -2.29 6.03 -4.59
CA SER A 61 -2.48 5.73 -6.02
C SER A 61 -1.23 5.21 -6.74
N ASP A 62 -0.06 5.37 -6.11
CA ASP A 62 1.24 5.03 -6.68
C ASP A 62 1.57 3.53 -6.46
N ILE A 63 2.53 2.99 -7.19
CA ILE A 63 3.02 1.61 -7.00
C ILE A 63 3.86 1.59 -5.72
N VAL A 64 3.45 0.80 -4.73
CA VAL A 64 4.19 0.64 -3.47
C VAL A 64 5.40 -0.26 -3.75
N ALA A 65 6.59 0.34 -3.81
CA ALA A 65 7.83 -0.34 -4.15
C ALA A 65 8.66 -0.55 -2.89
N ILE A 66 8.85 -1.81 -2.49
CA ILE A 66 9.71 -2.17 -1.36
C ILE A 66 11.06 -2.61 -1.92
N PRO A 67 12.14 -1.82 -1.77
CA PRO A 67 13.46 -2.20 -2.28
C PRO A 67 14.00 -3.48 -1.62
N ARG A 68 14.80 -4.25 -2.36
CA ARG A 68 15.51 -5.42 -1.82
C ARG A 68 16.56 -5.01 -0.80
N SER A 69 17.16 -3.83 -0.95
CA SER A 69 18.14 -3.28 0.00
C SER A 69 17.53 -3.02 1.38
N VAL A 70 16.32 -2.47 1.44
CA VAL A 70 15.52 -2.26 2.65
C VAL A 70 15.21 -3.59 3.36
N ILE A 71 14.77 -4.61 2.60
CA ILE A 71 14.55 -5.96 3.17
C ILE A 71 15.87 -6.55 3.69
N GLY A 72 16.96 -6.35 2.97
CA GLY A 72 18.30 -6.79 3.38
C GLY A 72 18.76 -6.15 4.68
N GLU A 73 18.51 -4.85 4.88
CA GLU A 73 18.81 -4.16 6.14
C GLU A 73 17.97 -4.69 7.30
N LEU A 74 16.66 -4.89 7.10
CA LEU A 74 15.78 -5.49 8.10
C LEU A 74 16.26 -6.90 8.50
N GLN A 75 16.63 -7.73 7.52
CA GLN A 75 17.19 -9.07 7.79
C GLN A 75 18.50 -8.98 8.57
N PHE A 76 19.40 -8.08 8.17
CA PHE A 76 20.67 -7.88 8.87
C PHE A 76 20.45 -7.46 10.33
N LEU A 77 19.54 -6.53 10.59
CA LEU A 77 19.17 -6.11 11.95
C LEU A 77 18.49 -7.24 12.74
N ALA A 78 17.64 -8.04 12.09
CA ALA A 78 16.96 -9.18 12.68
C ALA A 78 17.89 -10.35 13.08
N ASP A 79 19.11 -10.38 12.55
CA ASP A 79 20.11 -11.41 12.86
C ASP A 79 21.23 -10.89 13.77
N ASN A 80 21.63 -9.61 13.62
CA ASN A 80 22.87 -9.10 14.22
C ASN A 80 22.68 -8.04 15.31
N ALA A 81 21.49 -7.46 15.46
CA ALA A 81 21.26 -6.40 16.44
C ALA A 81 20.94 -6.94 17.86
N ASP A 82 20.88 -6.03 18.83
CA ASP A 82 20.39 -6.31 20.18
C ASP A 82 18.92 -6.81 20.17
N PRO A 83 18.44 -7.48 21.24
CA PRO A 83 17.12 -8.11 21.23
C PRO A 83 15.95 -7.16 20.89
N GLU A 84 16.01 -5.90 21.29
CA GLU A 84 14.96 -4.92 21.04
C GLU A 84 14.91 -4.55 19.55
N LYS A 85 16.06 -4.14 18.99
CA LYS A 85 16.18 -3.84 17.56
C LYS A 85 15.84 -5.05 16.70
N ARG A 86 16.23 -6.24 17.15
CA ARG A 86 15.91 -7.51 16.49
C ARG A 86 14.40 -7.75 16.40
N SER A 87 13.68 -7.54 17.50
CA SER A 87 12.23 -7.66 17.54
C SER A 87 11.56 -6.67 16.58
N ARG A 88 12.03 -5.42 16.58
CA ARG A 88 11.53 -4.37 15.67
C ARG A 88 11.78 -4.69 14.20
N ALA A 89 12.96 -5.20 13.85
CA ALA A 89 13.29 -5.57 12.48
C ALA A 89 12.46 -6.78 11.99
N ARG A 90 12.21 -7.76 12.87
CA ARG A 90 11.29 -8.88 12.56
C ARG A 90 9.86 -8.39 12.33
N HIS A 91 9.39 -7.45 13.15
CA HIS A 91 8.10 -6.82 12.92
C HIS A 91 8.04 -6.12 11.56
N GLY A 92 9.09 -5.38 11.18
CA GLY A 92 9.16 -4.78 9.84
C GLY A 92 9.08 -5.81 8.70
N LEU A 93 9.72 -6.98 8.87
CA LEU A 93 9.60 -8.08 7.90
C LEU A 93 8.18 -8.67 7.85
N ASP A 94 7.46 -8.69 8.97
CA ASP A 94 6.04 -9.10 9.00
C ASP A 94 5.17 -8.08 8.26
N ILE A 95 5.41 -6.78 8.45
CA ILE A 95 4.73 -5.70 7.70
C ILE A 95 4.97 -5.82 6.19
N VAL A 96 6.17 -6.18 5.75
CA VAL A 96 6.44 -6.46 4.32
C VAL A 96 5.52 -7.58 3.81
N ARG A 97 5.37 -8.69 4.55
CA ARG A 97 4.49 -9.80 4.15
C ARG A 97 3.03 -9.39 4.11
N GLU A 98 2.58 -8.62 5.09
CA GLU A 98 1.22 -8.09 5.15
C GLU A 98 0.91 -7.20 3.95
N LEU A 99 1.81 -6.26 3.62
CA LEU A 99 1.67 -5.41 2.43
C LEU A 99 1.57 -6.23 1.14
N GLN A 100 2.37 -7.28 0.99
CA GLN A 100 2.32 -8.15 -0.20
C GLN A 100 1.00 -8.95 -0.33
N GLN A 101 0.27 -9.15 0.77
CA GLN A 101 -1.00 -9.87 0.79
C GLN A 101 -2.22 -8.95 0.60
N LEU A 102 -2.03 -7.62 0.58
CA LEU A 102 -3.13 -6.68 0.39
C LEU A 102 -3.74 -6.79 -1.02
N GLU A 103 -5.05 -7.01 -1.06
CA GLU A 103 -5.79 -7.06 -2.32
C GLU A 103 -6.13 -5.64 -2.83
N GLY A 104 -6.15 -5.48 -4.15
CA GLY A 104 -6.56 -4.23 -4.80
C GLY A 104 -5.53 -3.09 -4.77
N VAL A 105 -4.32 -3.32 -4.24
CA VAL A 105 -3.18 -2.38 -4.27
C VAL A 105 -2.00 -3.00 -5.03
N ASN A 106 -1.23 -2.16 -5.71
CA ASN A 106 -0.05 -2.60 -6.45
C ASN A 106 1.20 -2.49 -5.55
N VAL A 107 1.49 -3.59 -4.83
CA VAL A 107 2.69 -3.72 -4.01
C VAL A 107 3.69 -4.63 -4.74
N LEU A 108 4.94 -4.18 -4.88
CA LEU A 108 6.01 -5.00 -5.48
C LEU A 108 7.33 -4.90 -4.71
N ILE A 109 8.14 -5.93 -4.90
CA ILE A 109 9.53 -5.92 -4.46
C ILE A 109 10.41 -5.36 -5.58
N PHE A 110 11.02 -4.21 -5.34
CA PHE A 110 11.82 -3.51 -6.32
C PHE A 110 13.27 -4.03 -6.31
N GLN A 111 13.76 -4.45 -7.47
CA GLN A 111 15.08 -5.07 -7.60
C GLN A 111 16.19 -4.02 -7.68
N ASP A 112 16.72 -3.63 -6.53
CA ASP A 112 17.84 -2.70 -6.40
C ASP A 112 19.07 -3.36 -5.73
N GLY A 113 19.09 -4.68 -5.61
CA GLY A 113 20.18 -5.41 -4.93
C GLY A 113 19.94 -5.58 -3.43
N SER A 114 20.52 -6.63 -2.85
CA SER A 114 20.26 -7.03 -1.46
C SER A 114 21.05 -6.24 -0.42
N LYS A 115 22.02 -5.41 -0.84
CA LYS A 115 22.82 -4.55 0.01
C LYS A 115 22.94 -3.19 -0.66
N ALA A 116 22.80 -2.13 0.12
CA ALA A 116 23.16 -0.78 -0.27
C ALA A 116 24.52 -0.46 0.37
N GLU A 117 25.57 -0.34 -0.43
CA GLU A 117 26.93 -0.03 0.08
C GLU A 117 27.01 1.42 0.57
N GLU A 118 26.26 2.29 -0.09
CA GLU A 118 26.01 3.69 0.25
C GLU A 118 25.07 3.89 1.45
N GLY A 119 24.45 2.82 1.94
CA GLY A 119 23.38 2.86 2.92
C GLY A 119 21.99 3.02 2.28
N VAL A 120 20.96 2.55 3.00
CA VAL A 120 19.59 2.50 2.49
C VAL A 120 19.03 3.90 2.20
N ASP A 121 19.32 4.89 3.04
CA ASP A 121 18.86 6.27 2.85
C ASP A 121 19.34 6.88 1.52
N GLU A 122 20.63 6.77 1.21
CA GLU A 122 21.20 7.31 -0.03
C GLU A 122 20.69 6.54 -1.26
N ARG A 123 20.55 5.22 -1.12
CA ARG A 123 19.95 4.36 -2.14
C ARG A 123 18.53 4.78 -2.48
N LEU A 124 17.69 5.03 -1.47
CA LEU A 124 16.30 5.48 -1.64
C LEU A 124 16.23 6.83 -2.34
N LEU A 125 17.07 7.79 -1.96
CA LEU A 125 17.15 9.10 -2.63
C LEU A 125 17.52 8.97 -4.11
N PHE A 126 18.46 8.08 -4.43
CA PHE A 126 18.82 7.78 -5.81
C PHE A 126 17.66 7.16 -6.59
N LEU A 127 16.98 6.16 -6.01
CA LEU A 127 15.82 5.50 -6.63
C LEU A 127 14.67 6.48 -6.90
N ALA A 128 14.34 7.31 -5.91
CA ALA A 128 13.31 8.35 -6.04
C ALA A 128 13.63 9.32 -7.19
N LYS A 129 14.86 9.86 -7.23
CA LYS A 129 15.31 10.76 -8.30
C LYS A 129 15.29 10.09 -9.68
N LYS A 130 15.77 8.85 -9.76
CA LYS A 130 15.89 8.11 -11.03
C LYS A 130 14.53 7.74 -11.63
N HIS A 131 13.58 7.38 -10.78
CA HIS A 131 12.27 6.87 -11.21
C HIS A 131 11.13 7.88 -11.07
N GLY A 132 11.41 9.12 -10.65
CA GLY A 132 10.39 10.13 -10.38
C GLY A 132 9.42 9.69 -9.28
N GLY A 133 9.93 8.90 -8.34
CA GLY A 133 9.20 8.37 -7.20
C GLY A 133 9.21 9.35 -6.03
N ALA A 134 8.28 9.10 -5.10
CA ALA A 134 8.27 9.72 -3.78
C ALA A 134 8.97 8.81 -2.76
#